data_AF-A0A968PK42-F1
#
_entry.id   AF-A0A968PK42-F1
#
_cell.length_a   1.000
_cell.length_b   1.000
_cell.length_c   1.000
_cell.angle_alpha   90.00
_cell.angle_beta   90.00
_cell.angle_gamma   90.00
#
_symmetry.space_group_name_H-M   'P 1'
#
loop_
_entity.id
_entity.type
_entity.pdbx_description
1 polymer ?
#
loop_
_entity_poly.entity_id
_entity_poly.type
_entity_poly.pdbx_seq_one_letter_code
_entity_poly.pdbx_strand_id
1 'polypeptide(L)'
;MQQPTRRLAVQAEAPQPDIIAAAAAIIRAGGLVAFPTETVYGLGADALNAGAVQGIFAAKGRPVHDPLIVHLASPADLPRVVAAVPPAVEVLTAAYWPGPLTLVL
;
A
#
# COMPACT_ATOMS: atom_id res chain seq x y z
N MET A 1 16.24 -2.01 -19.90
CA MET A 1 15.38 -0.94 -20.41
C MET A 1 14.35 -0.62 -19.34
N GLN A 2 14.26 0.63 -18.87
CA GLN A 2 13.18 1.06 -17.98
C GLN A 2 11.87 1.02 -18.79
N GLN A 3 10.87 0.28 -18.31
CA GLN A 3 9.55 0.31 -18.93
C GLN A 3 8.93 1.71 -18.72
N PRO A 4 8.24 2.29 -19.72
CA PRO A 4 7.63 3.60 -19.57
C PRO A 4 6.51 3.58 -18.53
N THR A 5 6.41 4.64 -17.72
CA THR A 5 5.35 4.80 -16.74
C THR A 5 3.99 4.94 -17.43
N ARG A 6 3.05 4.04 -17.11
CA ARG A 6 1.67 4.10 -17.59
C ARG A 6 0.85 5.01 -16.68
N ARG A 7 0.12 5.96 -17.27
CA ARG A 7 -0.85 6.82 -16.56
C ARG A 7 -2.26 6.34 -16.88
N LEU A 8 -3.03 6.01 -15.86
CA LEU A 8 -4.40 5.51 -16.00
C LEU A 8 -5.33 6.46 -15.24
N ALA A 9 -6.34 7.00 -15.90
CA ALA A 9 -7.35 7.84 -15.25
C ALA A 9 -8.37 6.95 -14.53
N VAL A 10 -8.59 7.21 -13.24
CA VAL A 10 -9.51 6.45 -12.38
C VAL A 10 -10.50 7.42 -11.76
N GLN A 11 -11.78 7.05 -11.72
CA GLN A 11 -12.81 7.79 -10.98
C GLN A 11 -12.69 7.44 -9.50
N ALA A 12 -12.50 8.41 -8.61
CA ALA A 12 -12.21 8.14 -7.21
C ALA A 12 -13.41 7.51 -6.47
N GLU A 13 -14.62 7.98 -6.78
CA GLU A 13 -15.87 7.54 -6.14
C GLU A 13 -16.42 6.25 -6.75
N ALA A 14 -15.98 5.90 -7.96
CA ALA A 14 -16.43 4.73 -8.71
C ALA A 14 -15.28 4.14 -9.55
N PRO A 15 -14.22 3.63 -8.89
CA PRO A 15 -13.02 3.18 -9.60
C PRO A 15 -13.33 2.01 -10.52
N GLN A 16 -12.91 2.13 -11.78
CA GLN A 16 -13.18 1.14 -12.80
C GLN A 16 -12.46 -0.19 -12.47
N PRO A 17 -13.19 -1.33 -12.32
CA PRO A 17 -12.61 -2.58 -11.85
C PRO A 17 -11.45 -3.10 -12.71
N ASP A 18 -11.52 -2.95 -14.04
CA ASP A 18 -10.46 -3.41 -14.94
C ASP A 18 -9.14 -2.64 -14.75
N ILE A 19 -9.23 -1.34 -14.45
CA ILE A 19 -8.05 -0.52 -14.18
C ILE A 19 -7.42 -0.90 -12.84
N ILE A 20 -8.24 -1.12 -11.81
CA ILE A 20 -7.79 -1.60 -10.51
C ILE A 20 -7.15 -2.99 -10.64
N ALA A 21 -7.77 -3.90 -11.40
CA ALA A 21 -7.25 -5.24 -11.64
C ALA A 21 -5.90 -5.21 -12.36
N ALA A 22 -5.74 -4.33 -13.35
CA ALA A 22 -4.47 -4.13 -14.06
C ALA A 22 -3.37 -3.57 -13.15
N ALA A 23 -3.70 -2.58 -12.30
CA ALA A 23 -2.76 -2.04 -11.31
C ALA A 23 -2.35 -3.10 -10.28
N ALA A 24 -3.31 -3.88 -9.77
CA ALA A 24 -3.06 -4.96 -8.84
C ALA A 24 -2.18 -6.07 -9.46
N ALA A 25 -2.32 -6.33 -10.77
CA ALA A 25 -1.45 -7.28 -11.48
C ALA A 25 0.00 -6.79 -11.54
N ILE A 26 0.24 -5.48 -11.69
CA ILE A 26 1.58 -4.89 -11.64
C ILE A 26 2.19 -5.11 -10.24
N ILE A 27 1.44 -4.84 -9.17
CA ILE A 27 1.90 -5.09 -7.79
C ILE A 27 2.26 -6.57 -7.58
N ARG A 28 1.37 -7.49 -7.99
CA ARG A 28 1.62 -8.95 -7.88
C ARG A 28 2.83 -9.42 -8.68
N ALA A 29 3.19 -8.73 -9.76
CA ALA A 29 4.39 -9.01 -10.54
C ALA A 29 5.67 -8.37 -9.95
N GLY A 30 5.60 -7.75 -8.77
CA GLY A 30 6.71 -7.05 -8.13
C GLY A 30 6.97 -5.64 -8.65
N GLY A 31 6.04 -5.08 -9.43
CA GLY A 31 6.10 -3.71 -9.92
C GLY A 31 5.59 -2.68 -8.90
N LEU A 32 5.71 -1.40 -9.27
CA LEU A 32 5.32 -0.26 -8.44
C LEU A 32 4.07 0.41 -9.00
N VAL A 33 3.19 0.87 -8.12
CA VAL A 33 1.99 1.64 -8.49
C VAL A 33 1.89 2.87 -7.60
N ALA A 34 1.79 4.05 -8.22
CA ALA A 34 1.40 5.26 -7.51
C ALA A 34 -0.13 5.38 -7.52
N PHE A 35 -0.76 5.56 -6.36
CA PHE A 35 -2.22 5.65 -6.22
C PHE A 35 -2.64 6.70 -5.18
N PRO A 36 -3.81 7.34 -5.35
CA PRO A 36 -4.33 8.28 -4.37
C PRO A 36 -4.84 7.57 -3.11
N THR A 37 -4.74 8.25 -1.97
CA THR A 37 -5.44 7.91 -0.72
C THR A 37 -6.21 9.14 -0.25
N GLU A 38 -6.93 9.04 0.87
CA GLU A 38 -7.57 10.18 1.52
C GLU A 38 -6.58 11.19 2.12
N THR A 39 -5.31 10.80 2.29
CA THR A 39 -4.25 11.67 2.84
C THR A 39 -3.36 12.26 1.75
N VAL A 40 -2.60 11.40 1.06
CA VAL A 40 -1.62 11.77 0.02
C VAL A 40 -1.52 10.66 -1.02
N TYR A 41 -0.83 10.93 -2.14
CA TYR A 41 -0.44 9.85 -3.05
C TYR A 41 0.62 8.95 -2.41
N GLY A 42 0.37 7.64 -2.44
CA GLY A 42 1.33 6.60 -2.08
C GLY A 42 2.05 6.07 -3.31
N LEU A 43 3.31 5.65 -3.14
CA LEU A 43 3.98 4.75 -4.08
C LEU A 43 4.04 3.38 -3.43
N GLY A 44 3.19 2.46 -3.89
CA GLY A 44 3.04 1.13 -3.32
C GLY A 44 3.68 0.04 -4.15
N ALA A 45 3.94 -1.08 -3.47
CA ALA A 45 4.41 -2.35 -3.99
C ALA A 45 3.86 -3.46 -3.07
N ASP A 46 4.13 -4.72 -3.41
CA ASP A 46 3.79 -5.83 -2.52
C ASP A 46 4.68 -5.77 -1.27
N ALA A 47 4.06 -5.50 -0.11
CA ALA A 47 4.74 -5.34 1.16
C ALA A 47 5.47 -6.61 1.64
N LEU A 48 5.07 -7.78 1.15
CA LEU A 48 5.69 -9.07 1.50
C LEU A 48 6.81 -9.45 0.51
N ASN A 49 7.05 -8.64 -0.52
CA ASN A 49 8.10 -8.86 -1.51
C ASN A 49 9.24 -7.84 -1.32
N ALA A 50 10.33 -8.29 -0.70
CA ALA A 50 11.49 -7.43 -0.42
C ALA A 50 12.08 -6.77 -1.68
N GLY A 51 12.09 -7.47 -2.83
CA GLY A 51 12.58 -6.90 -4.09
C GLY A 51 11.69 -5.78 -4.63
N ALA A 52 10.37 -5.94 -4.50
CA ALA A 52 9.41 -4.90 -4.88
C ALA A 52 9.53 -3.67 -3.95
N VAL A 53 9.69 -3.90 -2.64
CA VAL A 53 9.91 -2.85 -1.63
C VAL A 53 11.20 -2.07 -1.91
N GLN A 54 12.30 -2.73 -2.28
CA GLN A 54 13.53 -2.06 -2.71
C GLN A 54 13.30 -1.12 -3.90
N GLY A 55 12.39 -1.48 -4.81
CA GLY A 55 11.97 -0.63 -5.91
C GLY A 55 11.41 0.73 -5.45
N ILE A 56 10.67 0.78 -4.34
CA ILE A 56 10.14 2.04 -3.76
C ILE A 56 11.30 2.94 -3.33
N PHE A 57 12.28 2.40 -2.61
CA PHE A 57 13.44 3.16 -2.14
C PHE A 57 14.25 3.71 -3.31
N ALA A 58 14.53 2.87 -4.31
CA ALA A 58 15.25 3.25 -5.51
C ALA A 58 14.51 4.36 -6.29
N ALA A 59 13.19 4.24 -6.46
CA ALA A 59 12.39 5.21 -7.20
C ALA A 59 12.28 6.57 -6.49
N LYS A 60 12.19 6.58 -5.14
CA LYS A 60 12.08 7.82 -4.36
C LYS A 60 13.43 8.43 -3.98
N GLY A 61 14.54 7.72 -4.18
CA GLY A 61 15.85 8.11 -3.63
C GLY A 61 15.85 8.17 -2.10
N ARG A 62 15.02 7.37 -1.43
CA ARG A 62 14.92 7.35 0.04
C ARG A 62 15.99 6.44 0.65
N PRO A 63 16.56 6.81 1.82
CA PRO A 63 17.39 5.88 2.57
C PRO A 63 16.60 4.62 2.97
N VAL A 64 17.23 3.45 2.86
CA VAL A 64 16.59 2.15 3.14
C VAL A 64 16.19 1.93 4.60
N HIS A 65 16.70 2.76 5.52
CA HIS A 65 16.39 2.69 6.95
C HIS A 65 15.13 3.48 7.33
N ASP A 66 14.51 4.20 6.40
CA ASP A 66 13.29 4.97 6.63
C ASP A 66 12.07 4.09 6.35
N PRO A 67 11.36 3.60 7.38
CA PRO A 67 10.35 2.56 7.22
C PRO A 67 9.17 2.99 6.34
N LEU A 68 8.50 2.01 5.75
CA LEU A 68 7.32 2.19 4.92
C LEU A 68 6.06 1.75 5.68
N ILE A 69 4.93 2.42 5.41
CA ILE A 69 3.63 2.07 5.95
C ILE A 69 3.01 0.96 5.09
N VAL A 70 2.55 -0.12 5.73
CA VAL A 70 1.78 -1.18 5.07
C VAL A 70 0.30 -0.77 5.05
N HIS A 71 -0.31 -0.73 3.86
CA HIS A 71 -1.73 -0.49 3.70
C HIS A 71 -2.47 -1.83 3.66
N LEU A 72 -3.54 -1.95 4.45
CA LEU A 72 -4.41 -3.13 4.50
C LEU A 72 -5.81 -2.75 4.01
N ALA A 73 -6.46 -3.65 3.28
CA ALA A 73 -7.85 -3.45 2.83
C ALA A 73 -8.86 -3.73 3.97
N SER A 74 -8.46 -4.51 4.97
CA SER A 74 -9.28 -4.86 6.12
C SER A 74 -8.41 -5.02 7.38
N PRO A 75 -8.91 -4.65 8.58
CA PRO A 75 -8.27 -5.01 9.85
C PRO A 75 -8.05 -6.52 10.00
N ALA A 76 -8.86 -7.36 9.34
CA ALA A 76 -8.71 -8.81 9.37
C ALA A 76 -7.39 -9.31 8.74
N ASP A 77 -6.70 -8.48 7.95
CA ASP A 77 -5.38 -8.79 7.39
C ASP A 77 -4.22 -8.51 8.35
N LEU A 78 -4.44 -7.87 9.51
CA LEU A 78 -3.40 -7.54 10.48
C LEU A 78 -2.50 -8.74 10.84
N PRO A 79 -3.03 -9.94 11.16
CA PRO A 79 -2.21 -11.09 11.52
C PRO A 79 -1.21 -11.53 10.46
N ARG A 80 -1.34 -11.04 9.21
CA ARG A 80 -0.40 -11.34 8.13
C ARG A 80 0.88 -10.50 8.18
N VAL A 81 0.88 -9.39 8.92
CA VAL A 81 1.96 -8.39 8.87
C VAL A 81 2.47 -7.95 10.25
N VAL A 82 1.83 -8.38 11.34
CA VAL A 82 2.26 -8.11 12.72
C VAL A 82 2.39 -9.39 13.54
N ALA A 83 3.23 -9.37 14.57
CA ALA A 83 3.43 -10.53 15.45
C ALA A 83 2.28 -10.76 16.43
N ALA A 84 1.60 -9.70 16.85
CA ALA A 84 0.46 -9.77 17.77
C ALA A 84 -0.51 -8.60 17.53
N VAL A 85 -1.78 -8.81 17.86
CA VAL A 85 -2.82 -7.77 17.81
C VAL A 85 -3.32 -7.53 19.24
N PRO A 86 -2.78 -6.54 19.97
CA PRO A 86 -3.25 -6.19 21.30
C PRO A 86 -4.71 -5.71 21.30
N PRO A 87 -5.47 -5.85 22.41
CA PRO A 87 -6.86 -5.39 22.48
C PRO A 87 -7.08 -3.91 22.12
N ALA A 88 -6.09 -3.05 22.43
CA ALA A 88 -6.15 -1.64 22.06
C ALA A 88 -6.18 -1.42 20.53
N VAL A 89 -5.54 -2.29 19.76
CA VAL A 89 -5.54 -2.22 18.29
C VAL A 89 -6.93 -2.52 17.75
N GLU A 90 -7.63 -3.51 18.31
CA GLU A 90 -9.01 -3.81 17.91
C GLU A 90 -9.94 -2.62 18.12
N VAL A 91 -9.83 -1.95 19.28
CA VAL A 91 -10.62 -0.75 19.59
C VAL A 91 -10.30 0.40 18.62
N LEU A 92 -9.02 0.67 18.38
CA LEU A 92 -8.59 1.76 17.50
C LEU A 92 -8.97 1.51 16.05
N THR A 93 -8.77 0.29 15.55
CA THR A 93 -9.11 -0.05 14.16
C THR A 93 -10.62 -0.06 13.94
N ALA A 94 -11.43 -0.52 14.91
CA ALA A 94 -12.89 -0.44 14.82
C ALA A 94 -13.42 1.00 14.78
N ALA A 95 -12.76 1.94 15.46
CA ALA A 95 -13.20 3.33 15.55
C ALA A 95 -12.69 4.21 14.40
N TYR A 96 -11.49 3.95 13.90
CA TYR A 96 -10.77 4.86 13.00
C TYR A 96 -10.41 4.26 11.65
N TRP A 97 -10.59 2.95 11.43
CA TRP A 97 -10.36 2.32 10.13
C TRP A 97 -11.67 1.93 9.42
N PRO A 98 -11.77 2.12 8.09
CA PRO A 98 -10.79 2.79 7.21
C PRO A 98 -10.69 4.29 7.49
N GLY A 99 -9.46 4.83 7.50
CA GLY A 99 -9.20 6.23 7.79
C GLY A 99 -7.73 6.54 8.11
N PRO A 100 -7.41 7.82 8.38
CA PRO A 100 -6.04 8.35 8.38
C PRO A 100 -5.26 8.06 9.67
N LEU A 101 -5.48 6.91 10.31
CA LEU A 101 -4.74 6.47 11.50
C LEU A 101 -3.73 5.40 11.10
N THR A 102 -2.45 5.62 11.41
CA THR A 102 -1.41 4.58 11.30
C THR A 102 -1.03 4.08 12.68
N LEU A 103 -0.90 2.76 12.85
CA LEU A 103 -0.47 2.12 14.08
C LEU A 103 0.94 1.53 13.90
N VAL A 104 1.82 1.78 14.87
CA VAL A 104 3.14 1.15 14.96
C VAL A 104 3.02 -0.03 15.90
N LEU A 105 3.31 -1.24 15.41
CA LEU A 105 3.03 -2.54 16.05
C LEU A 105 4.23 -3.48 16.00
#